data_AF-A0A1F6CLZ2-F1
#
_entry.id   AF-A0A1F6CLZ2-F1
#
_cell.length_a   1.000
_cell.length_b   1.000
_cell.length_c   1.000
_cell.angle_alpha   90.00
_cell.angle_beta   90.00
_cell.angle_gamma   90.00
#
_symmetry.space_group_name_H-M   'P 1'
#
loop_
_entity.id
_entity.type
_entity.pdbx_description
1 polymer ?
#
loop_
_entity_poly.entity_id
_entity_poly.type
_entity_poly.pdbx_seq_one_letter_code
_entity_poly.pdbx_strand_id
1 'polypeptide(L)'
;MRESLAHAMCQRRQSQRRNPRRGKPGKQLVNRKPRAVGSETPTDLTGAEAAAGATDEDMNMRILFIGHGRARDALTALAADIRRNHGSHLVSCYFDRDLDMVNAQRGLPDCDFLFLGLSIESRDNSSAAYAIEKDVLERATSSRLRIPCGIVCDQQGLVSAPYLMELGSHIRLVVAHEHNHECRVAELCEHALPVYIPDIATGAHKLLRAVDEILHPPRRVRA
;
A
#
# COMPACT_ATOMS: atom_id res chain seq x y z
N MET A 1 -7.53 35.67 -42.57
CA MET A 1 -8.35 34.45 -42.76
C MET A 1 -8.07 33.57 -41.55
N ARG A 2 -8.82 33.56 -40.43
CA ARG A 2 -10.26 33.80 -40.17
C ARG A 2 -11.20 32.89 -40.96
N GLU A 3 -12.20 32.37 -40.23
CA GLU A 3 -13.30 31.45 -40.59
C GLU A 3 -12.93 29.95 -40.64
N SER A 4 -13.77 29.01 -40.16
CA SER A 4 -14.99 29.13 -39.33
C SER A 4 -15.43 27.79 -38.68
N LEU A 5 -16.12 27.90 -37.55
CA LEU A 5 -17.29 27.13 -37.04
C LEU A 5 -17.49 25.69 -37.59
N ALA A 6 -17.49 24.64 -36.76
CA ALA A 6 -18.59 24.24 -35.86
C ALA A 6 -19.98 24.13 -36.54
N HIS A 7 -20.44 22.91 -36.88
CA HIS A 7 -21.85 22.48 -36.77
C HIS A 7 -22.10 21.01 -37.20
N ALA A 8 -22.63 20.18 -36.28
CA ALA A 8 -23.48 19.01 -36.53
C ALA A 8 -24.09 18.56 -35.18
N MET A 9 -25.19 19.15 -34.70
CA MET A 9 -26.57 18.72 -35.00
C MET A 9 -26.78 17.22 -34.65
N CYS A 10 -27.35 16.80 -33.52
CA CYS A 10 -28.61 17.17 -32.85
C CYS A 10 -29.88 16.86 -33.68
N GLN A 11 -30.91 16.33 -33.00
CA GLN A 11 -32.21 15.75 -33.45
C GLN A 11 -32.21 14.21 -33.62
N ARG A 12 -33.26 13.44 -33.28
CA ARG A 12 -34.56 13.65 -32.57
C ARG A 12 -35.01 12.26 -32.04
N ARG A 13 -35.34 12.08 -30.75
CA ARG A 13 -36.68 12.15 -30.10
C ARG A 13 -37.75 11.13 -30.54
N GLN A 14 -38.23 10.35 -29.54
CA GLN A 14 -39.62 9.82 -29.36
C GLN A 14 -40.05 8.72 -30.38
N SER A 15 -40.85 7.68 -30.11
CA SER A 15 -41.84 7.32 -29.05
C SER A 15 -41.92 5.76 -28.91
N GLN A 16 -42.71 5.08 -28.04
CA GLN A 16 -43.63 5.46 -26.95
C GLN A 16 -43.82 4.32 -25.91
N ARG A 17 -44.53 4.66 -24.81
CA ARG A 17 -45.20 3.86 -23.76
C ARG A 17 -45.90 2.54 -24.18
N ARG A 18 -45.94 1.55 -23.28
CA ARG A 18 -47.17 1.10 -22.56
C ARG A 18 -46.95 0.01 -21.47
N ASN A 19 -47.51 0.27 -20.30
CA ASN A 19 -47.97 -0.66 -19.24
C ASN A 19 -49.43 -0.17 -18.94
N PRO A 20 -50.42 -0.90 -18.33
CA PRO A 20 -50.26 -1.75 -17.13
C PRO A 20 -51.31 -2.91 -16.88
N ARG A 21 -51.22 -3.53 -15.68
CA ARG A 21 -52.30 -4.04 -14.76
C ARG A 21 -52.62 -5.55 -14.59
N ARG A 22 -52.42 -5.98 -13.32
CA ARG A 22 -53.32 -6.68 -12.37
C ARG A 22 -53.71 -8.18 -12.56
N GLY A 23 -53.32 -8.97 -11.55
CA GLY A 23 -54.07 -10.09 -10.96
C GLY A 23 -53.99 -10.00 -9.41
N LYS A 24 -54.96 -10.55 -8.65
CA LYS A 24 -55.11 -10.36 -7.17
C LYS A 24 -55.31 -11.71 -6.41
N PRO A 25 -55.27 -11.74 -5.05
CA PRO A 25 -54.87 -12.94 -4.26
C PRO A 25 -55.98 -13.69 -3.50
N GLY A 26 -55.62 -14.83 -2.89
CA GLY A 26 -56.27 -15.47 -1.71
C GLY A 26 -55.19 -15.89 -0.68
N LYS A 27 -55.35 -15.65 0.63
CA LYS A 27 -56.12 -16.45 1.65
C LYS A 27 -55.49 -17.83 1.96
N GLN A 28 -55.31 -18.30 3.19
CA GLN A 28 -55.52 -17.75 4.55
C GLN A 28 -54.94 -18.72 5.63
N LEU A 29 -54.41 -18.20 6.77
CA LEU A 29 -54.25 -18.88 8.10
C LEU A 29 -53.35 -20.17 8.12
N VAL A 30 -52.88 -20.74 9.25
CA VAL A 30 -53.22 -20.64 10.69
C VAL A 30 -51.94 -20.74 11.56
N ASN A 31 -51.93 -20.09 12.74
CA ASN A 31 -50.93 -20.32 13.81
C ASN A 31 -50.99 -21.75 14.39
N ARG A 32 -49.82 -22.32 14.76
CA ARG A 32 -49.67 -23.26 15.92
C ARG A 32 -48.20 -23.50 16.29
N LYS A 33 -47.80 -23.16 17.53
CA LYS A 33 -46.64 -23.76 18.24
C LYS A 33 -47.08 -25.09 18.86
N PRO A 34 -46.14 -26.04 19.07
CA PRO A 34 -45.89 -26.48 20.44
C PRO A 34 -44.41 -26.41 20.86
N ARG A 35 -44.13 -26.80 22.11
CA ARG A 35 -42.83 -26.73 22.79
C ARG A 35 -41.86 -27.88 22.44
N ALA A 36 -40.57 -27.51 22.45
CA ALA A 36 -39.38 -28.22 22.92
C ALA A 36 -39.41 -29.75 23.18
N VAL A 37 -38.40 -30.43 22.61
CA VAL A 37 -37.62 -31.51 23.25
C VAL A 37 -36.15 -31.15 23.04
N GLY A 38 -35.31 -31.33 24.06
CA GLY A 38 -33.87 -31.07 23.97
C GLY A 38 -33.06 -32.34 23.73
N SER A 39 -31.90 -32.20 23.09
CA SER A 39 -30.81 -33.19 23.10
C SER A 39 -29.48 -32.44 22.96
N GLU A 40 -28.48 -32.85 23.73
CA GLU A 40 -27.27 -32.09 23.99
C GLU A 40 -26.20 -32.21 22.88
N THR A 41 -25.28 -31.23 22.93
CA THR A 41 -23.87 -31.20 22.47
C THR A 41 -23.56 -30.55 21.11
N PRO A 42 -22.34 -29.99 20.93
CA PRO A 42 -21.39 -29.46 21.92
C PRO A 42 -21.07 -27.96 21.71
N THR A 43 -20.41 -27.36 22.71
CA THR A 43 -19.79 -26.04 22.60
C THR A 43 -18.48 -26.15 21.82
N ASP A 44 -18.40 -25.60 20.61
CA ASP A 44 -17.12 -25.42 19.91
C ASP A 44 -16.74 -23.94 19.84
N LEU A 45 -15.87 -23.56 20.77
CA LEU A 45 -15.25 -22.23 20.90
C LEU A 45 -14.08 -22.10 19.92
N THR A 46 -14.34 -21.91 18.62
CA THR A 46 -13.29 -21.64 17.62
C THR A 46 -13.73 -20.59 16.59
N GLY A 47 -14.15 -19.41 17.06
CA GLY A 47 -14.58 -18.30 16.18
C GLY A 47 -14.27 -16.89 16.66
N ALA A 48 -13.58 -16.71 17.79
CA ALA A 48 -13.41 -15.39 18.43
C ALA A 48 -12.02 -15.12 19.06
N GLU A 49 -11.06 -16.05 18.99
CA GLU A 49 -9.74 -15.93 19.66
C GLU A 49 -8.55 -15.82 18.69
N ALA A 50 -8.77 -15.21 17.52
CA ALA A 50 -7.70 -14.81 16.58
C ALA A 50 -7.68 -13.28 16.32
N ALA A 51 -8.47 -12.50 17.07
CA ALA A 51 -8.64 -11.06 16.90
C ALA A 51 -8.55 -10.26 18.22
N ALA A 52 -7.90 -10.84 19.24
CA ALA A 52 -7.63 -10.19 20.52
C ALA A 52 -6.21 -10.58 20.96
N GLY A 53 -5.24 -9.66 20.84
CA GLY A 53 -3.84 -9.97 21.17
C GLY A 53 -2.80 -9.00 20.59
N ALA A 54 -3.14 -8.26 19.53
CA ALA A 54 -2.43 -7.02 19.21
C ALA A 54 -2.96 -5.92 20.14
N THR A 55 -2.46 -5.88 21.37
CA THR A 55 -2.52 -4.66 22.16
C THR A 55 -1.74 -3.58 21.44
N ASP A 56 -2.22 -2.34 21.45
CA ASP A 56 -1.45 -1.17 21.03
C ASP A 56 -0.24 -1.01 21.98
N GLU A 57 0.84 -1.74 21.70
CA GLU A 57 2.16 -1.15 21.88
C GLU A 57 2.21 0.02 20.92
N ASP A 58 2.18 1.25 21.47
CA ASP A 58 2.33 2.49 20.70
C ASP A 58 3.58 2.34 19.82
N MET A 59 3.38 2.05 18.52
CA MET A 59 4.46 1.79 17.58
C MET A 59 5.22 3.10 17.37
N ASN A 60 6.20 3.37 18.23
CA ASN A 60 6.91 4.64 18.27
C ASN A 60 7.99 4.72 17.17
N MET A 61 7.53 4.66 15.91
CA MET A 61 8.33 4.77 14.70
C MET A 61 7.62 5.66 13.68
N ARG A 62 8.41 6.43 12.94
CA ARG A 62 7.93 7.35 11.90
C ARG A 62 8.42 6.84 10.56
N ILE A 63 7.47 6.57 9.69
CA ILE A 63 7.70 6.01 8.37
C ILE A 63 7.52 7.13 7.33
N LEU A 64 8.53 7.29 6.49
CA LEU A 64 8.49 8.19 5.35
C LEU A 64 8.22 7.38 4.08
N PHE A 65 7.14 7.70 3.37
CA PHE A 65 6.86 7.17 2.05
C PHE A 65 7.20 8.21 0.98
N ILE A 66 8.13 7.85 0.09
CA ILE A 66 8.46 8.61 -1.12
C ILE A 66 8.12 7.74 -2.32
N GLY A 67 7.41 8.30 -3.30
CA GLY A 67 7.04 7.56 -4.50
C GLY A 67 6.62 8.43 -5.66
N HIS A 68 6.97 7.99 -6.86
CA HIS A 68 6.64 8.65 -8.11
C HIS A 68 5.63 7.86 -8.94
N GLY A 69 4.79 8.59 -9.68
CA GLY A 69 3.98 8.06 -10.76
C GLY A 69 3.08 6.91 -10.35
N ARG A 70 3.47 5.68 -10.70
CA ARG A 70 2.66 4.48 -10.51
C ARG A 70 2.85 3.75 -9.18
N ALA A 71 4.01 3.87 -8.54
CA ALA A 71 4.21 3.33 -7.19
C ALA A 71 3.54 4.18 -6.10
N ARG A 72 3.25 5.46 -6.41
CA ARG A 72 2.43 6.34 -5.57
C ARG A 72 1.12 5.71 -5.14
N ASP A 73 0.38 5.09 -6.06
CA ASP A 73 -0.97 4.59 -5.79
C ASP A 73 -0.92 3.44 -4.75
N ALA A 74 0.09 2.57 -4.87
CA ALA A 74 0.41 1.51 -3.91
C ALA A 74 0.80 2.07 -2.52
N LEU A 75 1.72 3.03 -2.46
CA LEU A 75 2.13 3.69 -1.21
C LEU A 75 0.99 4.50 -0.57
N THR A 76 0.09 5.08 -1.36
CA THR A 76 -1.08 5.80 -0.87
C THR A 76 -2.07 4.86 -0.19
N ALA A 77 -2.30 3.66 -0.76
CA ALA A 77 -3.12 2.63 -0.14
C ALA A 77 -2.53 2.15 1.20
N LEU A 78 -1.23 1.83 1.23
CA LEU A 78 -0.51 1.48 2.47
C LEU A 78 -0.61 2.59 3.53
N ALA A 79 -0.42 3.85 3.14
CA ALA A 79 -0.51 4.97 4.08
C ALA A 79 -1.93 5.14 4.62
N ALA A 80 -2.96 4.95 3.78
CA ALA A 80 -4.35 5.03 4.21
C ALA A 80 -4.73 3.90 5.18
N ASP A 81 -4.15 2.71 5.03
CA ASP A 81 -4.34 1.57 5.94
C ASP A 81 -3.60 1.80 7.28
N ILE A 82 -2.33 2.20 7.26
CA ILE A 82 -1.57 2.54 8.48
C ILE A 82 -2.28 3.65 9.27
N ARG A 83 -2.65 4.76 8.62
CA ARG A 83 -3.29 5.89 9.28
C ARG A 83 -4.65 5.56 9.88
N ARG A 84 -5.36 4.56 9.33
CA ARG A 84 -6.66 4.09 9.82
C ARG A 84 -6.54 3.18 11.04
N ASN A 85 -5.57 2.27 11.02
CA ASN A 85 -5.49 1.17 11.98
C ASN A 85 -4.45 1.40 13.09
N HIS A 86 -3.45 2.24 12.86
CA HIS A 86 -2.30 2.46 13.77
C HIS A 86 -2.04 3.94 14.09
N GLY A 87 -2.65 4.87 13.35
CA GLY A 87 -2.65 6.30 13.68
C GLY A 87 -1.97 7.20 12.65
N SER A 88 -2.42 8.45 12.57
CA SER A 88 -2.02 9.39 11.51
C SER A 88 -0.58 9.89 11.62
N HIS A 89 -0.02 9.89 12.83
CA HIS A 89 1.30 10.43 13.16
C HIS A 89 2.46 9.53 12.68
N LEU A 90 2.19 8.25 12.42
CA LEU A 90 3.20 7.27 12.01
C LEU A 90 3.71 7.46 10.57
N VAL A 91 2.96 8.11 9.68
CA VAL A 91 3.28 8.12 8.25
C VAL A 91 3.27 9.52 7.64
N SER A 92 4.44 9.94 7.17
CA SER A 92 4.61 11.06 6.24
C SER A 92 4.67 10.56 4.81
N CYS A 93 4.05 11.28 3.87
CA CYS A 93 4.04 10.92 2.45
C CYS A 93 4.44 12.13 1.60
N TYR A 94 5.33 11.92 0.64
CA TYR A 94 5.67 12.91 -0.39
C TYR A 94 5.62 12.23 -1.75
N PHE A 95 4.77 12.75 -2.64
CA PHE A 95 4.48 12.14 -3.93
C PHE A 95 4.51 13.16 -5.05
N ASP A 96 4.99 12.75 -6.23
CA ASP A 96 5.06 13.54 -7.46
C ASP A 96 5.58 14.98 -7.22
N ARG A 97 4.69 15.99 -7.16
CA ARG A 97 5.05 17.41 -7.00
C ARG A 97 5.54 17.77 -5.60
N ASP A 98 5.18 16.99 -4.58
CA ASP A 98 5.65 17.25 -3.21
C ASP A 98 7.14 16.89 -3.05
N LEU A 99 7.73 16.20 -4.03
CA LEU A 99 9.14 15.81 -4.03
C LEU A 99 10.06 16.97 -4.44
N ASP A 100 9.53 18.01 -5.11
CA ASP A 100 10.21 19.30 -5.21
C ASP A 100 10.39 19.95 -3.84
N MET A 101 9.48 19.73 -2.88
CA MET A 101 9.66 20.20 -1.49
C MET A 101 10.74 19.39 -0.77
N VAL A 102 10.82 18.08 -1.01
CA VAL A 102 11.91 17.24 -0.47
C VAL A 102 13.25 17.66 -1.06
N ASN A 103 13.31 18.07 -2.33
CA ASN A 103 14.53 18.58 -2.97
C ASN A 103 14.90 20.00 -2.53
N ALA A 104 13.91 20.86 -2.25
CA ALA A 104 14.13 22.19 -1.68
C ALA A 104 14.64 22.13 -0.23
N GLN A 105 14.29 21.08 0.52
CA GLN A 105 14.85 20.80 1.84
C GLN A 105 16.25 20.18 1.72
N ARG A 106 17.23 20.74 2.44
CA ARG A 106 18.64 20.25 2.46
C ARG A 106 18.83 18.89 3.15
N GLY A 107 17.77 18.13 3.37
CA GLY A 107 17.73 16.87 4.08
C GLY A 107 16.37 16.21 3.91
N LEU A 108 16.23 14.98 4.41
CA LEU A 108 14.94 14.30 4.45
C LEU A 108 14.12 14.75 5.68
N PRO A 109 12.78 14.64 5.62
CA PRO A 109 11.92 14.68 6.81
C PRO A 109 12.41 13.71 7.89
N ASP A 110 12.21 14.08 9.15
CA ASP A 110 12.62 13.28 10.30
C ASP A 110 11.79 11.98 10.39
N CYS A 111 12.43 10.85 10.10
CA CYS A 111 11.83 9.53 10.07
C CYS A 111 12.83 8.45 10.53
N ASP A 112 12.28 7.34 10.98
CA ASP A 112 13.04 6.20 11.50
C ASP A 112 13.17 5.10 10.43
N PHE A 113 12.28 5.07 9.44
CA PHE A 113 12.35 4.19 8.26
C PHE A 113 11.86 4.91 6.99
N LEU A 114 12.51 4.66 5.85
CA LEU A 114 12.13 5.17 4.52
C LEU A 114 11.62 4.05 3.62
N PHE A 115 10.47 4.23 2.97
CA PHE A 115 10.09 3.45 1.79
C PHE A 115 10.20 4.29 0.52
N LEU A 116 10.87 3.72 -0.47
CA LEU A 116 10.96 4.24 -1.82
C LEU A 116 10.15 3.36 -2.77
N GLY A 117 9.10 3.93 -3.37
CA GLY A 117 8.31 3.26 -4.41
C GLY A 117 8.91 3.52 -5.79
N LEU A 118 9.39 2.47 -6.47
CA LEU A 118 10.08 2.59 -7.75
C LEU A 118 9.13 3.01 -8.88
N SER A 119 9.50 4.04 -9.63
CA SER A 119 8.88 4.34 -10.92
C SER A 119 9.41 3.42 -12.02
N ILE A 120 8.55 3.03 -12.96
CA ILE A 120 8.99 2.40 -14.22
C ILE A 120 9.90 3.35 -15.01
N GLU A 121 9.76 4.66 -14.81
CA GLU A 121 10.56 5.69 -15.48
C GLU A 121 12.02 5.70 -15.01
N SER A 122 12.31 5.35 -13.75
CA SER A 122 13.67 5.39 -13.19
C SER A 122 14.59 4.27 -13.70
N ARG A 123 14.08 3.38 -14.54
CA ARG A 123 14.87 2.46 -15.36
C ARG A 123 15.70 3.20 -16.42
N ASP A 124 15.24 4.37 -16.86
CA ASP A 124 15.99 5.31 -17.70
C ASP A 124 16.76 6.29 -16.81
N ASN A 125 18.10 6.28 -16.91
CA ASN A 125 18.98 7.13 -16.11
C ASN A 125 18.96 8.62 -16.49
N SER A 126 18.29 8.97 -17.60
CA SER A 126 18.03 10.36 -18.00
C SER A 126 16.69 10.91 -17.48
N SER A 127 15.87 10.07 -16.85
CA SER A 127 14.57 10.47 -16.31
C SER A 127 14.68 11.33 -15.04
N ALA A 128 13.70 12.22 -14.83
CA ALA A 128 13.59 12.97 -13.58
C ALA A 128 13.34 12.05 -12.38
N ALA A 129 12.57 10.96 -12.57
CA ALA A 129 12.33 9.95 -11.54
C ALA A 129 13.64 9.29 -11.08
N TYR A 130 14.54 8.91 -12.00
CA TYR A 130 15.87 8.36 -11.64
C TYR A 130 16.66 9.33 -10.77
N ALA A 131 16.74 10.61 -11.15
CA ALA A 131 17.48 11.62 -10.41
C ALA A 131 16.94 11.81 -8.98
N ILE A 132 15.62 11.88 -8.80
CA ILE A 132 14.99 12.09 -7.50
C ILE A 132 15.09 10.83 -6.62
N GLU A 133 14.79 9.65 -7.17
CA GLU A 133 14.88 8.39 -6.43
C GLU A 133 16.31 8.09 -5.98
N LYS A 134 17.32 8.32 -6.84
CA LYS A 134 18.73 8.19 -6.48
C LYS A 134 19.12 9.15 -5.37
N ASP A 135 18.86 10.45 -5.53
CA ASP A 135 19.28 11.47 -4.55
C ASP A 135 18.58 11.31 -3.19
N VAL A 136 17.31 10.91 -3.17
CA VAL A 136 16.59 10.54 -1.93
C VAL A 136 17.29 9.36 -1.22
N LEU A 137 17.68 8.33 -1.96
CA LEU A 137 18.34 7.16 -1.41
C LEU A 137 19.78 7.47 -0.96
N GLU A 138 20.54 8.28 -1.71
CA GLU A 138 21.86 8.78 -1.30
C GLU A 138 21.77 9.60 -0.01
N ARG A 139 20.77 10.48 0.12
CA ARG A 139 20.52 11.25 1.36
C ARG A 139 20.21 10.33 2.54
N ALA A 140 19.30 9.37 2.39
CA ALA A 140 18.90 8.43 3.45
C ALA A 140 20.08 7.56 3.92
N THR A 141 20.84 7.02 2.97
CA THR A 141 21.97 6.09 3.22
C THR A 141 23.27 6.80 3.60
N SER A 142 23.32 8.13 3.47
CA SER A 142 24.46 8.95 3.86
C SER A 142 24.94 8.64 5.29
N SER A 143 26.25 8.77 5.51
CA SER A 143 26.90 8.46 6.78
C SER A 143 26.34 9.24 7.99
N ARG A 144 25.65 10.36 7.73
CA ARG A 144 24.99 11.24 8.70
C ARG A 144 23.59 10.78 9.10
N LEU A 145 22.79 10.25 8.17
CA LEU A 145 21.40 9.85 8.44
C LEU A 145 21.28 8.35 8.71
N ARG A 146 21.84 7.51 7.83
CA ARG A 146 21.81 6.03 7.92
C ARG A 146 20.42 5.45 8.15
N ILE A 147 19.38 6.08 7.58
CA ILE A 147 17.99 5.64 7.72
C ILE A 147 17.82 4.29 7.00
N PRO A 148 17.32 3.23 7.66
CA PRO A 148 17.00 1.97 7.01
C PRO A 148 15.96 2.17 5.90
N CYS A 149 16.24 1.59 4.73
CA CYS A 149 15.45 1.79 3.52
C CYS A 149 14.75 0.49 3.10
N GLY A 150 13.46 0.61 2.76
CA GLY A 150 12.67 -0.38 2.07
C GLY A 150 12.33 0.06 0.66
N ILE A 151 12.19 -0.88 -0.25
CA ILE A 151 11.74 -0.64 -1.62
C ILE A 151 10.34 -1.25 -1.81
N VAL A 152 9.43 -0.52 -2.44
CA VAL A 152 8.20 -1.08 -2.99
C VAL A 152 8.40 -1.29 -4.49
N CYS A 153 8.25 -2.54 -4.95
CA CYS A 153 8.47 -2.90 -6.35
C CYS A 153 7.54 -2.11 -7.29
N ASP A 154 7.99 -1.85 -8.52
CA ASP A 154 7.14 -1.19 -9.52
C ASP A 154 5.99 -2.09 -10.00
N GLN A 155 5.05 -1.55 -10.77
CA GLN A 155 3.85 -2.27 -11.23
C GLN A 155 4.12 -3.50 -12.13
N GLN A 156 5.35 -3.71 -12.61
CA GLN A 156 5.75 -4.90 -13.36
C GLN A 156 6.56 -5.88 -12.49
N GLY A 157 6.78 -5.55 -11.23
CA GLY A 157 7.55 -6.36 -10.28
C GLY A 157 9.04 -6.38 -10.55
N LEU A 158 9.58 -5.30 -11.12
CA LEU A 158 11.01 -5.19 -11.33
C LEU A 158 11.64 -4.26 -10.30
N VAL A 159 12.77 -4.71 -9.76
CA VAL A 159 13.73 -3.91 -9.00
C VAL A 159 14.90 -3.63 -9.93
N SER A 160 14.68 -2.75 -10.91
CA SER A 160 15.61 -2.51 -12.02
C SER A 160 15.94 -1.02 -12.25
N ALA A 161 16.16 -0.28 -11.17
CA ALA A 161 16.71 1.06 -11.25
C ALA A 161 18.26 1.01 -11.17
N PRO A 162 19.01 1.61 -12.12
CA PRO A 162 20.48 1.44 -12.19
C PRO A 162 21.24 1.87 -10.93
N TYR A 163 20.71 2.84 -10.18
CA TYR A 163 21.32 3.30 -8.91
C TYR A 163 21.32 2.24 -7.80
N LEU A 164 20.50 1.18 -7.92
CA LEU A 164 20.49 0.07 -6.97
C LEU A 164 21.71 -0.85 -7.10
N MET A 165 22.47 -0.77 -8.19
CA MET A 165 23.79 -1.40 -8.27
C MET A 165 24.80 -0.76 -7.30
N GLU A 166 24.62 0.53 -6.98
CA GLU A 166 25.49 1.29 -6.08
C GLU A 166 24.95 1.28 -4.64
N LEU A 167 23.62 1.37 -4.48
CA LEU A 167 22.95 1.63 -3.20
C LEU A 167 22.16 0.44 -2.63
N GLY A 168 21.99 -0.65 -3.39
CA GLY A 168 21.13 -1.79 -3.04
C GLY A 168 21.54 -2.51 -1.75
N SER A 169 22.84 -2.49 -1.40
CA SER A 169 23.39 -3.02 -0.14
C SER A 169 22.88 -2.31 1.12
N HIS A 170 22.27 -1.14 0.99
CA HIS A 170 21.63 -0.39 2.09
C HIS A 170 20.15 -0.72 2.27
N ILE A 171 19.52 -1.41 1.30
CA ILE A 171 18.13 -1.83 1.38
C ILE A 171 18.00 -2.96 2.40
N ARG A 172 16.93 -2.91 3.20
CA ARG A 172 16.63 -3.88 4.27
C ARG A 172 15.33 -4.62 4.07
N LEU A 173 14.47 -4.12 3.18
CA LEU A 173 13.13 -4.63 2.94
C LEU A 173 12.77 -4.46 1.47
N VAL A 174 12.22 -5.49 0.82
CA VAL A 174 11.64 -5.40 -0.52
C VAL A 174 10.18 -5.84 -0.44
N VAL A 175 9.27 -4.96 -0.81
CA VAL A 175 7.83 -5.15 -0.71
C VAL A 175 7.23 -5.40 -2.09
N ALA A 176 6.63 -6.59 -2.21
CA ALA A 176 5.80 -7.01 -3.32
C ALA A 176 4.32 -7.00 -2.90
N HIS A 177 3.42 -6.93 -3.87
CA HIS A 177 1.97 -6.94 -3.75
C HIS A 177 1.30 -7.64 -4.95
N GLU A 178 -0.03 -7.72 -4.99
CA GLU A 178 -0.81 -8.55 -5.94
C GLU A 178 -0.29 -8.55 -7.39
N HIS A 179 -0.01 -7.37 -7.94
CA HIS A 179 0.39 -7.19 -9.35
C HIS A 179 1.87 -7.52 -9.62
N ASN A 180 2.66 -7.77 -8.58
CA ASN A 180 4.09 -8.04 -8.65
C ASN A 180 4.56 -9.11 -7.65
N HIS A 181 3.75 -10.14 -7.42
CA HIS A 181 4.12 -11.28 -6.56
C HIS A 181 5.39 -12.03 -7.02
N GLU A 182 5.74 -11.97 -8.31
CA GLU A 182 7.00 -12.47 -8.86
C GLU A 182 8.18 -11.48 -8.72
N CYS A 183 8.06 -10.42 -7.91
CA CYS A 183 9.15 -9.46 -7.71
C CYS A 183 10.36 -10.17 -7.07
N ARG A 184 11.27 -10.61 -7.93
CA ARG A 184 12.53 -11.24 -7.53
C ARG A 184 13.38 -10.14 -6.92
N VAL A 185 13.73 -10.32 -5.65
CA VAL A 185 14.85 -9.63 -5.03
C VAL A 185 16.08 -9.98 -5.88
N ALA A 186 16.48 -9.04 -6.74
CA ALA A 186 17.66 -9.20 -7.57
C ALA A 186 18.91 -9.28 -6.69
N GLU A 187 20.02 -9.76 -7.25
CA GLU A 187 21.37 -9.75 -6.64
C GLU A 187 21.75 -8.35 -6.09
N LEU A 188 21.11 -7.30 -6.61
CA LEU A 188 21.21 -5.91 -6.13
C LEU A 188 20.82 -5.73 -4.65
N CYS A 189 19.92 -6.56 -4.10
CA CYS A 189 19.32 -6.39 -2.77
C CYS A 189 19.42 -7.67 -1.90
N GLU A 190 20.49 -8.46 -2.03
CA GLU A 190 20.68 -9.77 -1.37
C GLU A 190 20.41 -9.83 0.14
N HIS A 191 20.54 -8.72 0.86
CA HIS A 191 20.34 -8.66 2.32
C HIS A 191 18.96 -8.12 2.74
N ALA A 192 18.08 -7.82 1.79
CA ALA A 192 16.75 -7.30 2.06
C ALA A 192 15.75 -8.42 2.35
N LEU A 193 14.94 -8.25 3.39
CA LEU A 193 13.83 -9.15 3.70
C LEU A 193 12.73 -9.02 2.61
N PRO A 194 12.31 -10.08 1.92
CA PRO A 194 11.15 -10.03 1.03
C PRO A 194 9.85 -10.07 1.84
N VAL A 195 8.94 -9.13 1.59
CA VAL A 195 7.59 -9.11 2.16
C VAL A 195 6.55 -9.04 1.05
N TYR A 196 5.61 -9.98 1.06
CA TYR A 196 4.50 -10.02 0.11
C TYR A 196 3.17 -9.61 0.75
N ILE A 197 2.53 -8.60 0.15
CA ILE A 197 1.28 -7.99 0.58
C ILE A 197 0.18 -8.31 -0.47
N PRO A 198 -0.58 -9.42 -0.32
CA PRO A 198 -1.53 -9.84 -1.34
C PRO A 198 -2.68 -8.84 -1.58
N ASP A 199 -3.07 -8.08 -0.55
CA ASP A 199 -3.95 -6.92 -0.67
C ASP A 199 -3.26 -5.72 0.00
N ILE A 200 -2.96 -4.72 -0.81
CA ILE A 200 -2.25 -3.50 -0.38
C ILE A 200 -3.13 -2.54 0.43
N ALA A 201 -4.44 -2.72 0.41
CA ALA A 201 -5.40 -1.93 1.18
C ALA A 201 -5.64 -2.45 2.62
N THR A 202 -5.11 -3.63 2.98
CA THR A 202 -5.29 -4.27 4.31
C THR A 202 -4.02 -4.89 4.89
N GLY A 203 -2.91 -4.87 4.14
CA GLY A 203 -1.67 -5.56 4.50
C GLY A 203 -0.65 -4.75 5.30
N ALA A 204 -0.96 -3.52 5.74
CA ALA A 204 0.03 -2.67 6.41
C ALA A 204 0.66 -3.32 7.65
N HIS A 205 -0.12 -4.08 8.42
CA HIS A 205 0.36 -4.79 9.61
C HIS A 205 1.59 -5.69 9.35
N LYS A 206 1.69 -6.32 8.16
CA LYS A 206 2.86 -7.13 7.78
C LYS A 206 4.10 -6.27 7.54
N LEU A 207 3.90 -5.12 6.92
CA LEU A 207 4.95 -4.14 6.64
C LEU A 207 5.45 -3.50 7.94
N LEU A 208 4.55 -3.07 8.82
CA LEU A 208 4.90 -2.48 10.11
C LEU A 208 5.69 -3.46 10.98
N ARG A 209 5.25 -4.71 11.08
CA ARG A 209 5.99 -5.76 11.78
C ARG A 209 7.40 -5.97 11.21
N ALA A 210 7.54 -6.02 9.89
CA ALA A 210 8.85 -6.19 9.25
C ALA A 210 9.77 -4.97 9.47
N VAL A 211 9.22 -3.75 9.52
CA VAL A 211 9.96 -2.54 9.88
C VAL A 211 10.41 -2.60 11.34
N ASP A 212 9.53 -2.97 12.26
CA ASP A 212 9.86 -3.12 13.68
C ASP A 212 10.98 -4.15 13.91
N GLU A 213 10.90 -5.32 13.27
CA GLU A 213 11.96 -6.35 13.32
C GLU A 213 13.32 -5.85 12.76
N ILE A 214 13.32 -4.84 11.87
CA ILE A 214 14.55 -4.19 11.34
C ILE A 214 15.07 -3.09 12.28
N LEU A 215 14.19 -2.29 12.88
CA LEU A 215 14.56 -1.20 13.79
C LEU A 215 14.98 -1.72 15.19
N HIS A 216 14.31 -2.77 15.65
CA HIS A 216 14.46 -3.37 16.96
C HIS A 216 14.85 -4.86 16.85
N PRO A 217 15.98 -5.19 16.19
CA PRO A 217 16.35 -6.58 15.95
C PRO A 217 16.49 -7.34 17.27
N PRO A 218 15.93 -8.56 17.38
CA PRO A 218 15.89 -9.30 18.63
C PRO A 218 17.30 -9.48 19.18
N ARG A 219 17.49 -9.07 20.44
CA ARG A 219 18.77 -9.22 21.14
C ARG A 219 19.17 -10.69 21.10
N ARG A 220 20.23 -11.02 20.36
CA ARG A 220 20.82 -12.36 20.36
C ARG A 220 21.18 -12.72 21.79
N VAL A 221 20.39 -13.59 22.41
CA VAL A 221 20.75 -14.25 23.66
C VAL A 221 22.05 -15.00 23.35
N ARG A 222 23.15 -14.56 23.96
CA ARG A 222 24.38 -15.37 23.95
C ARG A 222 24.07 -16.63 24.75
N ALA A 223 24.21 -17.77 24.09
CA ALA A 223 24.13 -19.10 24.71
C ALA A 223 25.23 -19.25 25.77
#